data_AF-A0A0C3BYY7-F1
#
_entry.id   AF-A0A0C3BYY7-F1
#
_cell.length_a   1.000
_cell.length_b   1.000
_cell.length_c   1.000
_cell.angle_alpha   90.00
_cell.angle_beta   90.00
_cell.angle_gamma   90.00
#
_symmetry.space_group_name_H-M   'P 1'
#
loop_
_entity.id
_entity.type
_entity.pdbx_description
1 polymer ?
#
loop_
_entity_poly.entity_id
_entity_poly.type
_entity_poly.pdbx_seq_one_letter_code
_entity_poly.pdbx_strand_id
1 'polypeptide(L)'
;ANKIAADLWYEQARSLVMNHLRRAGSSLESIQTLLLCALRDQGKGRESQAWLLFGLAVRMGQDLGLHLDLADDGTGKEQAQTQYSVEELAVRRRVWGVTLVLDLHISLQLGRPPAAMDGNTLFDPSSPSAVTDTLNHNADADHLLFAYTVSLSRTISRINLYLYL
;
A
#
# COMPACT_ATOMS: atom_id res chain seq x y z
N ALA A 1 -9.09 27.81 14.69
CA ALA A 1 -10.26 27.01 14.25
C ALA A 1 -9.84 25.74 13.49
N ASN A 2 -9.10 25.85 12.38
CA ASN A 2 -8.80 24.70 11.49
C ASN A 2 -8.06 23.50 12.15
N LYS A 3 -7.13 23.74 13.07
CA LYS A 3 -6.37 22.66 13.75
C LYS A 3 -7.28 21.77 14.63
N ILE A 4 -8.26 22.37 15.30
CA ILE A 4 -9.20 21.66 16.19
C ILE A 4 -10.14 20.78 15.36
N ALA A 5 -10.62 21.28 14.22
CA ALA A 5 -11.45 20.50 13.30
C ALA A 5 -10.69 19.31 12.70
N ALA A 6 -9.43 19.52 12.27
CA ALA A 6 -8.62 18.46 11.70
C ALA A 6 -8.30 17.33 12.71
N ASP A 7 -8.05 17.69 13.98
CA ASP A 7 -7.80 16.72 15.03
C ASP A 7 -9.08 15.92 15.36
N LEU A 8 -10.25 16.58 15.38
CA LEU A 8 -11.56 15.94 15.57
C LEU A 8 -11.89 14.96 14.43
N TRP A 9 -11.75 15.37 13.17
CA TRP A 9 -12.06 14.50 12.03
C TRP A 9 -11.15 13.28 11.96
N TYR A 10 -9.87 13.44 12.34
CA TYR A 10 -8.96 12.31 12.45
C TYR A 10 -9.42 11.31 13.53
N GLU A 11 -9.79 11.78 14.71
CA GLU A 11 -10.27 10.90 15.79
C GLU A 11 -11.54 10.16 15.38
N GLN A 12 -12.45 10.85 14.71
CA GLN A 12 -13.67 10.26 14.16
C GLN A 12 -13.34 9.20 13.09
N ALA A 13 -12.49 9.53 12.11
CA ALA A 13 -12.09 8.59 11.05
C ALA A 13 -11.43 7.34 11.63
N ARG A 14 -10.53 7.50 12.60
CA ARG A 14 -9.84 6.40 13.27
C ARG A 14 -10.81 5.51 14.06
N SER A 15 -11.78 6.10 14.75
CA SER A 15 -12.83 5.34 15.44
C SER A 15 -13.70 4.56 14.45
N LEU A 16 -14.15 5.22 13.38
CA LEU A 16 -15.03 4.61 12.38
C LEU A 16 -14.36 3.46 11.65
N VAL A 17 -13.11 3.61 11.21
CA VAL A 17 -12.40 2.53 10.49
C VAL A 17 -12.17 1.31 11.38
N MET A 18 -11.82 1.50 12.66
CA MET A 18 -11.63 0.39 13.59
C MET A 18 -12.96 -0.32 13.90
N ASN A 19 -14.04 0.45 14.05
CA ASN A 19 -15.38 -0.09 14.23
C ASN A 19 -15.91 -0.79 12.98
N HIS A 20 -15.53 -0.32 11.79
CA HIS A 20 -15.87 -0.97 10.53
C HIS A 20 -15.12 -2.31 10.41
N LEU A 21 -13.80 -2.31 10.60
CA LEU A 21 -12.97 -3.51 10.57
C LEU A 21 -13.51 -4.60 11.52
N ARG A 22 -13.90 -4.21 12.74
CA ARG A 22 -14.46 -5.15 13.72
C ARG A 22 -15.80 -5.78 13.29
N ARG A 23 -16.64 -5.05 12.55
CA ARG A 23 -18.01 -5.47 12.22
C ARG A 23 -18.13 -6.12 10.83
N ALA A 24 -17.40 -5.60 9.86
CA ALA A 24 -17.55 -5.92 8.44
C ALA A 24 -16.26 -6.52 7.83
N GLY A 25 -15.16 -6.59 8.59
CA GLY A 25 -13.88 -7.10 8.09
C GLY A 25 -13.13 -6.08 7.23
N SER A 26 -12.17 -6.57 6.45
CA SER A 26 -11.34 -5.73 5.60
C SER A 26 -12.13 -5.17 4.41
N SER A 27 -11.88 -3.91 4.06
CA SER A 27 -12.41 -3.28 2.84
C SER A 27 -11.37 -2.31 2.27
N LEU A 28 -11.45 -2.01 0.97
CA LEU A 28 -10.47 -1.16 0.30
C LEU A 28 -10.47 0.27 0.88
N GLU A 29 -11.65 0.79 1.18
CA GLU A 29 -11.87 2.11 1.80
C GLU A 29 -11.31 2.13 3.23
N SER A 30 -11.42 1.01 3.94
CA SER A 30 -10.85 0.88 5.28
C SER A 30 -9.33 0.95 5.22
N ILE A 31 -8.69 0.28 4.26
CA ILE A 31 -7.24 0.37 4.02
C ILE A 31 -6.86 1.82 3.71
N GLN A 32 -7.50 2.47 2.75
CA GLN A 32 -7.22 3.86 2.37
C GLN A 32 -7.34 4.82 3.57
N THR A 33 -8.42 4.69 4.36
CA THR A 33 -8.64 5.50 5.56
C THR A 33 -7.53 5.25 6.59
N LEU A 34 -7.12 4.00 6.76
CA LEU A 34 -6.06 3.62 7.69
C LEU A 34 -4.69 4.20 7.29
N LEU A 35 -4.36 4.18 6.00
CA LEU A 35 -3.14 4.79 5.45
C LEU A 35 -3.11 6.29 5.72
N LEU A 36 -4.22 7.00 5.49
CA LEU A 36 -4.33 8.44 5.76
C LEU A 36 -4.18 8.74 7.27
N CYS A 37 -4.76 7.92 8.13
CA CYS A 37 -4.58 8.03 9.58
C CYS A 37 -3.11 7.82 9.99
N ALA A 38 -2.46 6.82 9.40
CA ALA A 38 -1.05 6.51 9.66
C ALA A 38 -0.11 7.64 9.21
N LEU A 39 -0.33 8.19 8.01
CA LEU A 39 0.42 9.34 7.50
C LEU A 39 0.29 10.56 8.42
N ARG A 40 -0.92 10.83 8.94
CA ARG A 40 -1.11 11.91 9.91
C ARG A 40 -0.36 11.66 11.22
N ASP A 41 -0.38 10.43 11.73
CA ASP A 41 0.38 10.08 12.93
C ASP A 41 1.88 10.25 12.72
N GLN A 42 2.40 9.82 11.57
CA GLN A 42 3.79 10.04 11.18
C GLN A 42 4.12 11.54 11.16
N GLY A 43 3.30 12.37 10.51
CA GLY A 43 3.49 13.84 10.48
C GLY A 43 3.37 14.55 11.83
N LYS A 44 2.80 13.89 12.86
CA LYS A 44 2.74 14.38 14.25
C LYS A 44 3.87 13.79 15.13
N GLY A 45 4.82 13.06 14.55
CA GLY A 45 5.92 12.40 15.27
C GLY A 45 5.51 11.13 16.03
N ARG A 46 4.32 10.59 15.77
CA ARG A 46 3.82 9.34 16.38
C ARG A 46 4.21 8.13 15.53
N GLU A 47 5.48 8.04 15.18
CA GLU A 47 6.00 7.09 14.17
C GLU A 47 5.74 5.64 14.54
N SER A 48 5.83 5.27 15.82
CA SER A 48 5.50 3.92 16.27
C SER A 48 4.03 3.56 16.05
N GLN A 49 3.11 4.54 16.17
CA GLN A 49 1.69 4.31 15.91
C GLN A 49 1.42 4.21 14.40
N ALA A 50 2.06 5.07 13.61
CA ALA A 50 1.99 5.00 12.16
C ALA A 50 2.49 3.64 11.64
N TRP A 51 3.63 3.14 12.15
CA TRP A 51 4.18 1.83 11.81
C TRP A 51 3.17 0.69 12.08
N LEU A 52 2.51 0.70 13.23
CA LEU A 52 1.47 -0.29 13.55
C LEU A 52 0.26 -0.21 12.59
N LEU A 53 -0.17 1.00 12.23
CA LEU A 53 -1.29 1.19 11.31
C LEU A 53 -0.94 0.78 9.88
N PHE A 54 0.27 1.09 9.39
CA PHE A 54 0.74 0.64 8.09
C PHE A 54 0.83 -0.89 8.02
N GLY A 55 1.39 -1.53 9.05
CA GLY A 55 1.42 -2.99 9.12
C GLY A 55 0.03 -3.63 9.23
N LEU A 56 -0.95 -2.95 9.84
CA LEU A 56 -2.35 -3.40 9.83
C LEU A 56 -2.97 -3.26 8.43
N ALA A 57 -2.69 -2.17 7.71
CA ALA A 57 -3.13 -1.98 6.33
C ALA A 57 -2.60 -3.08 5.40
N VAL A 58 -1.34 -3.48 5.57
CA VAL A 58 -0.75 -4.62 4.83
C VAL A 58 -1.56 -5.90 5.06
N ARG A 59 -1.85 -6.25 6.32
CA ARG A 59 -2.63 -7.46 6.66
C ARG A 59 -4.05 -7.41 6.10
N MET A 60 -4.69 -6.24 6.13
CA MET A 60 -6.00 -6.04 5.52
C MET A 60 -5.96 -6.20 3.99
N GLY A 61 -4.89 -5.72 3.33
CA GLY A 61 -4.68 -5.95 1.89
C GLY A 61 -4.47 -7.42 1.55
N GLN A 62 -3.78 -8.16 2.42
CA GLN A 62 -3.61 -9.61 2.29
C GLN A 62 -4.94 -10.35 2.46
N ASP A 63 -5.73 -9.97 3.47
CA ASP A 63 -7.08 -10.51 3.72
C ASP A 63 -8.02 -10.31 2.52
N LEU A 64 -7.89 -9.18 1.81
CA LEU A 64 -8.62 -8.91 0.56
C LEU A 64 -8.03 -9.58 -0.70
N GLY A 65 -6.90 -10.28 -0.59
CA GLY A 65 -6.25 -10.92 -1.73
C GLY A 65 -5.46 -9.98 -2.65
N LEU A 66 -5.22 -8.72 -2.27
CA LEU A 66 -4.55 -7.73 -3.14
C LEU A 66 -3.10 -8.11 -3.49
N HIS A 67 -2.48 -8.95 -2.67
CA HIS A 67 -1.14 -9.48 -2.89
C HIS A 67 -1.08 -10.49 -4.06
N LEU A 68 -2.20 -11.10 -4.43
CA LEU A 68 -2.29 -12.09 -5.51
C LEU A 68 -2.31 -11.40 -6.88
N ASP A 69 -2.88 -10.20 -6.97
CA ASP A 69 -2.99 -9.42 -8.21
C ASP A 69 -1.62 -8.96 -8.77
N LEU A 70 -0.56 -9.03 -7.95
CA LEU A 70 0.81 -8.68 -8.36
C LEU A 70 1.63 -9.87 -8.84
N ALA A 71 1.17 -11.10 -8.60
CA ALA A 71 1.87 -12.33 -9.01
C ALA A 71 1.53 -12.73 -10.47
N ASP A 72 1.20 -11.74 -11.32
CA ASP A 72 0.97 -11.96 -12.74
C ASP A 72 2.31 -12.29 -13.43
N ASP A 73 2.65 -13.57 -13.42
CA ASP A 73 3.89 -14.19 -13.90
C ASP A 73 3.91 -14.31 -15.44
N GLY A 74 3.16 -13.47 -16.16
CA GLY A 74 3.08 -13.47 -17.63
C GLY A 74 2.46 -14.74 -18.22
N THR A 75 1.81 -15.58 -17.43
CA THR A 75 1.24 -16.88 -17.88
C THR A 75 -0.17 -16.77 -18.46
N GLY A 76 -0.67 -15.56 -18.74
CA GLY A 76 -1.94 -15.36 -19.45
C GLY A 76 -3.16 -15.90 -18.70
N LYS A 77 -3.08 -16.06 -17.37
CA LYS A 77 -4.22 -16.42 -16.52
C LYS A 77 -5.09 -15.20 -16.19
N GLU A 78 -5.27 -14.29 -17.14
CA GLU A 78 -6.06 -13.04 -16.97
C GLU A 78 -7.55 -13.27 -16.73
N GLN A 79 -8.06 -14.50 -16.65
CA GLN A 79 -9.51 -14.76 -16.75
C GLN A 79 -10.07 -15.71 -15.70
N ALA A 80 -9.49 -15.75 -14.51
CA ALA A 80 -10.21 -16.28 -13.35
C ALA A 80 -11.16 -15.20 -12.79
N GLN A 81 -12.23 -14.90 -13.55
CA GLN A 81 -13.49 -14.30 -13.05
C GLN A 81 -13.34 -13.03 -12.20
N THR A 82 -12.80 -11.96 -12.76
CA THR A 82 -12.68 -10.71 -12.01
C THR A 82 -14.04 -10.02 -11.92
N GLN A 83 -14.64 -10.01 -10.72
CA GLN A 83 -15.89 -9.31 -10.41
C GLN A 83 -15.78 -7.77 -10.50
N TYR A 84 -14.62 -7.25 -10.87
CA TYR A 84 -14.26 -5.84 -10.81
C TYR A 84 -13.96 -5.28 -12.19
N SER A 85 -14.27 -4.00 -12.38
CA SER A 85 -13.92 -3.28 -13.61
C SER A 85 -12.39 -3.06 -13.72
N VAL A 86 -11.92 -2.75 -14.93
CA VAL A 86 -10.50 -2.41 -15.18
C VAL A 86 -10.06 -1.24 -14.29
N GLU A 87 -10.92 -0.24 -14.12
CA GLU A 87 -10.64 0.93 -13.27
C GLU A 87 -10.52 0.54 -11.79
N GLU A 88 -11.40 -0.33 -11.30
CA GLU A 88 -11.36 -0.82 -9.91
C GLU A 88 -10.10 -1.63 -9.64
N LEU A 89 -9.66 -2.45 -10.60
CA LEU A 89 -8.40 -3.19 -10.50
C LEU A 89 -7.20 -2.26 -10.46
N ALA A 90 -7.18 -1.22 -11.29
CA ALA A 90 -6.11 -0.22 -11.26
C ALA A 90 -6.03 0.48 -9.88
N VAL A 91 -7.18 0.83 -9.28
CA VAL A 91 -7.22 1.42 -7.94
C VAL A 91 -6.71 0.45 -6.89
N ARG A 92 -7.14 -0.82 -6.91
CA ARG A 92 -6.70 -1.86 -5.97
C ARG A 92 -5.19 -2.07 -6.02
N ARG A 93 -4.62 -2.18 -7.22
CA ARG A 93 -3.16 -2.29 -7.44
C ARG A 93 -2.41 -1.07 -6.88
N ARG A 94 -2.91 0.14 -7.13
CA ARG A 94 -2.31 1.38 -6.58
C ARG A 94 -2.35 1.41 -5.06
N VAL A 95 -3.50 1.12 -4.45
CA VAL A 95 -3.66 1.10 -2.99
C VAL A 95 -2.70 0.09 -2.37
N TRP A 96 -2.60 -1.10 -2.94
CA TRP A 96 -1.69 -2.14 -2.48
C TRP A 96 -0.22 -1.71 -2.57
N GLY A 97 0.21 -1.18 -3.73
CA GLY A 97 1.58 -0.71 -3.89
C GLY A 97 1.93 0.46 -2.95
N VAL A 98 1.02 1.42 -2.75
CA VAL A 98 1.20 2.51 -1.75
C VAL A 98 1.35 1.94 -0.34
N THR A 99 0.51 0.95 0.01
CA THR A 99 0.55 0.30 1.33
C THR A 99 1.93 -0.32 1.59
N LEU A 100 2.47 -1.04 0.61
CA LEU A 100 3.80 -1.67 0.72
C LEU A 100 4.92 -0.64 0.84
N VAL A 101 4.90 0.41 0.01
CA VAL A 101 5.92 1.45 0.05
C VAL A 101 5.95 2.17 1.39
N LEU A 102 4.78 2.51 1.95
CA LEU A 102 4.71 3.24 3.22
C LEU A 102 5.11 2.36 4.42
N ASP A 103 4.66 1.11 4.46
CA ASP A 103 5.06 0.15 5.50
C ASP A 103 6.57 -0.11 5.48
N LEU A 104 7.15 -0.26 4.28
CA LEU A 104 8.59 -0.41 4.12
C LEU A 104 9.35 0.86 4.52
N HIS A 105 8.92 2.02 4.04
CA HIS A 105 9.58 3.30 4.32
C HIS A 105 9.67 3.57 5.83
N ILE A 106 8.57 3.44 6.56
CA ILE A 106 8.56 3.70 8.00
C ILE A 106 9.26 2.61 8.81
N SER A 107 9.25 1.35 8.33
CA SER A 107 9.99 0.25 8.93
C SER A 107 11.49 0.50 8.85
N LEU A 108 11.99 0.91 7.68
CA LEU A 108 13.38 1.30 7.47
C LEU A 108 13.77 2.50 8.34
N GLN A 109 12.91 3.53 8.38
CA GLN A 109 13.15 4.73 9.19
C GLN A 109 13.31 4.38 10.69
N LEU A 110 12.57 3.39 11.18
CA LEU A 110 12.59 2.98 12.59
C LEU A 110 13.55 1.80 12.88
N GLY A 111 14.22 1.24 11.88
CA GLY A 111 15.01 0.01 12.03
C GLY A 111 14.19 -1.21 12.44
N ARG A 112 12.92 -1.27 12.03
CA ARG A 112 11.97 -2.36 12.32
C ARG A 112 11.73 -3.22 11.08
N PRO A 113 11.30 -4.49 11.23
CA PRO A 113 10.90 -5.29 10.09
C PRO A 113 9.56 -4.81 9.50
N PRO A 114 9.41 -4.76 8.16
CA PRO A 114 8.13 -4.51 7.50
C PRO A 114 7.16 -5.67 7.70
N ALA A 115 5.86 -5.39 7.63
CA ALA A 115 4.80 -6.38 7.75
C ALA A 115 4.69 -7.28 6.50
N ALA A 116 5.02 -6.74 5.32
CA ALA A 116 5.20 -7.53 4.12
C ALA A 116 6.66 -8.01 4.04
N MET A 117 6.91 -9.26 4.44
CA MET A 117 8.28 -9.80 4.55
C MET A 117 8.79 -10.48 3.27
N ASP A 118 7.99 -10.55 2.21
CA ASP A 118 8.35 -11.28 1.00
C ASP A 118 8.99 -10.35 -0.04
N GLY A 119 10.30 -10.49 -0.26
CA GLY A 119 11.05 -9.75 -1.29
C GLY A 119 10.52 -9.92 -2.73
N ASN A 120 9.56 -10.82 -2.94
CA ASN A 120 8.83 -11.03 -4.19
C ASN A 120 7.48 -10.31 -4.27
N THR A 121 6.94 -9.78 -3.17
CA THR A 121 5.61 -9.08 -3.16
C THR A 121 5.67 -7.60 -3.54
N LEU A 122 6.87 -7.02 -3.66
CA LEU A 122 7.04 -5.66 -4.14
C LEU A 122 6.80 -5.62 -5.65
N PHE A 123 5.66 -5.07 -6.07
CA PHE A 123 5.26 -4.74 -7.45
C PHE A 123 6.47 -4.55 -8.38
N ASP A 124 6.55 -5.38 -9.42
CA ASP A 124 7.54 -5.21 -10.48
C ASP A 124 6.95 -4.29 -11.57
N PRO A 125 7.40 -3.02 -11.68
CA PRO A 125 6.98 -2.14 -12.77
C PRO A 125 7.42 -2.65 -14.15
N SER A 126 8.30 -3.67 -14.20
CA SER A 126 8.77 -4.33 -15.43
C SER A 126 7.85 -5.45 -15.92
N SER A 127 6.80 -5.80 -15.17
CA SER A 127 5.84 -6.82 -15.62
C SER A 127 5.13 -6.34 -16.90
N PRO A 128 4.99 -7.19 -17.94
CA PRO A 128 4.49 -6.77 -19.25
C PRO A 128 3.08 -6.16 -19.24
N SER A 129 2.28 -6.44 -18.20
CA SER A 129 0.95 -5.83 -17.98
C SER A 129 1.02 -4.39 -17.47
N ALA A 130 2.13 -3.94 -16.86
CA ALA A 130 2.34 -2.52 -16.51
C ALA A 130 2.90 -1.72 -17.71
N VAL A 131 3.75 -2.35 -18.54
CA VAL A 131 4.37 -1.70 -19.70
C VAL A 131 3.35 -1.42 -20.82
N THR A 132 2.35 -2.29 -20.97
CA THR A 132 1.29 -2.10 -21.99
C THR A 132 0.35 -0.95 -21.67
N ASP A 133 0.04 -0.71 -20.39
CA ASP A 133 -0.70 0.48 -19.95
C ASP A 133 0.14 1.77 -20.04
N THR A 134 1.48 1.70 -19.92
CA THR A 134 2.37 2.88 -20.00
C THR A 134 2.60 3.41 -21.42
N LEU A 135 2.35 2.60 -22.45
CA LEU A 135 2.61 2.98 -23.84
C LEU A 135 1.36 3.53 -24.56
N ASN A 136 0.16 3.37 -24.00
CA ASN A 136 -1.09 3.63 -24.75
C ASN A 136 -1.96 4.79 -24.24
N HIS A 137 -1.56 5.47 -23.16
CA HIS A 137 -2.06 6.80 -22.85
C HIS A 137 -0.94 7.60 -22.20
N ASN A 138 -0.81 8.89 -22.57
CA ASN A 138 0.08 9.88 -21.99
C ASN A 138 0.25 9.63 -20.48
N ALA A 139 1.31 8.91 -20.10
CA ALA A 139 1.46 8.45 -18.73
C ALA A 139 1.79 9.67 -17.86
N ASP A 140 0.81 10.08 -17.06
CA ASP A 140 0.94 11.17 -16.10
C ASP A 140 2.20 10.94 -15.24
N ALA A 141 2.99 12.01 -15.05
CA ALA A 141 4.26 11.97 -14.32
C ALA A 141 4.13 11.33 -12.92
N ASP A 142 2.94 11.40 -12.33
CA ASP A 142 2.59 10.82 -11.03
C ASP A 142 2.68 9.28 -11.02
N HIS A 143 2.31 8.63 -12.13
CA HIS A 143 2.35 7.17 -12.26
C HIS A 143 3.79 6.66 -12.41
N LEU A 144 4.63 7.43 -13.10
CA LEU A 144 6.07 7.17 -13.20
C LEU A 144 6.78 7.39 -11.86
N LEU A 145 6.47 8.47 -11.16
CA LEU A 145 7.03 8.77 -9.84
C LEU A 145 6.71 7.66 -8.83
N PHE A 146 5.47 7.16 -8.87
CA PHE A 146 5.06 6.02 -8.07
C PHE A 146 5.90 4.77 -8.38
N ALA A 147 6.05 4.42 -9.66
CA ALA A 147 6.85 3.27 -10.08
C ALA A 147 8.33 3.37 -9.65
N TYR A 148 8.95 4.55 -9.80
CA TYR A 148 10.34 4.78 -9.36
C TYR A 148 10.48 4.69 -7.84
N THR A 149 9.51 5.20 -7.08
CA THR A 149 9.52 5.13 -5.61
C THR A 149 9.45 3.67 -5.13
N VAL A 150 8.62 2.85 -5.77
CA VAL A 150 8.53 1.41 -5.49
C VAL A 150 9.87 0.72 -5.78
N SER A 151 10.49 0.98 -6.94
CA SER A 151 11.78 0.37 -7.31
C SER A 151 12.92 0.74 -6.36
N LEU A 152 12.99 2.02 -5.95
CA LEU A 152 13.95 2.48 -4.97
C LEU A 152 13.75 1.79 -3.61
N SER A 153 12.49 1.72 -3.15
CA SER A 153 12.16 1.06 -1.89
C SER A 153 12.62 -0.40 -1.89
N ARG A 154 12.42 -1.12 -2.99
CA ARG A 154 12.88 -2.52 -3.16
C ARG A 154 14.39 -2.67 -3.04
N THR A 155 15.15 -1.79 -3.68
CA THR A 155 16.62 -1.81 -3.62
C THR A 155 17.10 -1.58 -2.19
N ILE A 156 16.53 -0.60 -1.50
CA ILE A 156 16.86 -0.29 -0.10
C ILE A 156 16.48 -1.46 0.84
N SER A 157 15.32 -2.08 0.61
CA SER A 157 14.86 -3.24 1.39
C SER A 157 15.80 -4.44 1.23
N ARG A 158 16.24 -4.75 0.01
CA ARG A 158 17.22 -5.80 -0.25
C ARG A 158 18.54 -5.53 0.45
N ILE A 159 19.07 -4.31 0.35
CA ILE A 159 20.33 -3.93 1.02
C ILE A 159 20.21 -4.09 2.54
N ASN A 160 19.09 -3.65 3.14
CA ASN A 160 18.87 -3.80 4.58
C ASN A 160 18.74 -5.27 5.00
N LEU A 161 18.08 -6.10 4.20
CA LEU A 161 18.00 -7.54 4.47
C LEU A 161 19.40 -8.17 4.52
N TYR A 162 20.32 -7.78 3.64
CA TYR A 162 21.70 -8.28 3.64
C TYR A 162 22.60 -7.70 4.75
N LEU A 163 22.20 -6.60 5.38
CA LEU A 163 23.00 -5.96 6.44
C LEU A 163 22.59 -6.39 7.85
N TYR A 164 21.35 -6.86 8.04
CA TYR A 164 20.77 -7.15 9.36
C TYR A 164 20.35 -8.62 9.56
N LEU A 165 20.45 -9.47 8.53
CA LEU A 165 20.29 -10.94 8.58
C LEU A 165 21.51 -11.61 7.96
#